data_AF-A0A3S3MY28-F1
#
_entry.id   AF-A0A3S3MY28-F1
#
_cell.length_a   1.000
_cell.length_b   1.000
_cell.length_c   1.000
_cell.angle_alpha   90.00
_cell.angle_beta   90.00
_cell.angle_gamma   90.00
#
_symmetry.space_group_name_H-M   'P 1'
#
loop_
_entity.id
_entity.type
_entity.pdbx_description
1 polymer ?
#
loop_
_entity_poly.entity_id
_entity_poly.type
_entity_poly.pdbx_seq_one_letter_code
_entity_poly.pdbx_strand_id
1 'polypeptide(L)'
;MEIQEICSSGEALPLLSLNHVSFLCRSVKESVRFYEEVLGFVLIKRPSSFNFSGAWLFNYGVGIHLLEQSSVEELPQKSKSINPKDNHISFQCSDVGLVKRKLEEMGMKYVTAVVEEGGIKVDQVFFHDPDGYMIEICNCENSLLFLCLLVLLNQRRRRVTARRMHMDSWRPR
;
A
#
# COMPACT_ATOMS: atom_id res chain seq x y z
N MET A 1 -6.18 -30.02 8.59
CA MET A 1 -6.83 -28.79 9.08
C MET A 1 -7.67 -28.28 7.93
N GLU A 2 -8.96 -28.60 7.92
CA GLU A 2 -9.87 -28.21 6.84
C GLU A 2 -10.20 -26.73 6.98
N ILE A 3 -9.90 -25.94 5.95
CA ILE A 3 -10.37 -24.56 5.87
C ILE A 3 -11.87 -24.64 5.56
N GLN A 4 -12.68 -24.41 6.58
CA GLN A 4 -14.13 -24.35 6.46
C GLN A 4 -14.46 -23.05 5.71
N GLU A 5 -14.86 -23.14 4.44
CA GLU A 5 -15.37 -22.00 3.67
C GLU A 5 -16.68 -21.50 4.30
N ILE A 6 -16.58 -20.50 5.17
CA ILE A 6 -17.74 -19.74 5.62
C ILE A 6 -18.08 -18.79 4.46
N CYS A 7 -19.02 -19.20 3.62
CA CYS A 7 -19.70 -18.32 2.68
C CYS A 7 -20.54 -17.29 3.46
N SER A 8 -19.89 -16.23 3.94
CA SER A 8 -20.59 -15.07 4.50
C SER A 8 -21.35 -14.38 3.37
N SER A 9 -22.67 -14.48 3.40
CA SER A 9 -23.59 -13.71 2.58
C SER A 9 -23.83 -12.30 3.13
N GLY A 10 -22.85 -11.71 3.81
CA GLY A 10 -22.87 -10.29 4.14
C GLY A 10 -22.44 -9.49 2.91
N GLU A 11 -23.26 -8.53 2.47
CA GLU A 11 -22.84 -7.55 1.47
C GLU A 11 -21.55 -6.86 1.97
N ALA A 12 -20.53 -6.79 1.12
CA ALA A 12 -19.29 -6.12 1.46
C ALA A 12 -19.55 -4.65 1.82
N LEU A 13 -18.71 -4.07 2.69
CA LEU A 13 -18.79 -2.64 3.00
C LEU A 13 -18.68 -1.81 1.69
N PRO A 14 -19.45 -0.71 1.54
CA PRO A 14 -19.46 0.11 0.34
C PRO A 14 -18.24 1.05 0.27
N LEU A 15 -17.04 0.47 0.27
CA LEU A 15 -15.78 1.20 0.22
C LEU A 15 -15.46 1.63 -1.21
N LEU A 16 -14.97 2.86 -1.37
CA LEU A 16 -14.57 3.41 -2.68
C LEU A 16 -13.09 3.18 -2.98
N SER A 17 -12.22 3.55 -2.04
CA SER A 17 -10.77 3.45 -2.15
C SER A 17 -10.11 3.52 -0.77
N LEU A 18 -8.81 3.25 -0.71
CA LEU A 18 -7.99 3.66 0.43
C LEU A 18 -7.99 5.20 0.48
N ASN A 19 -8.42 5.76 1.61
CA ASN A 19 -8.49 7.21 1.75
C ASN A 19 -7.17 7.80 2.26
N HIS A 20 -6.62 7.24 3.33
CA HIS A 20 -5.34 7.66 3.90
C HIS A 20 -4.70 6.53 4.71
N VAL A 21 -3.40 6.69 4.95
CA VAL A 21 -2.65 5.94 5.96
C VAL A 21 -2.24 6.89 7.09
N SER A 22 -2.08 6.35 8.29
CA SER A 22 -1.76 7.14 9.47
C SER A 22 -0.48 6.61 10.12
N PHE A 23 0.47 7.50 10.39
CA PHE A 23 1.74 7.17 11.02
C PHE A 23 1.98 8.01 12.27
N LEU A 24 2.47 7.35 13.31
CA LEU A 24 3.02 8.03 14.49
C LEU A 24 4.47 8.42 14.18
N CYS A 25 4.84 9.67 14.40
CA CYS A 25 6.17 10.18 14.08
C CYS A 25 6.84 10.84 15.30
N ARG A 26 8.18 10.86 15.30
CA ARG A 26 8.97 11.59 16.31
C ARG A 26 8.98 13.09 16.05
N SER A 27 8.96 13.47 14.78
CA SER A 27 8.95 14.87 14.36
C SER A 27 8.11 15.05 13.11
N VAL A 28 7.00 15.78 13.25
CA VAL A 28 6.15 16.17 12.12
C VAL A 28 6.96 16.94 11.08
N LYS A 29 7.88 17.80 11.52
CA LYS A 29 8.73 18.58 10.63
C LYS A 29 9.63 17.68 9.77
N GLU A 30 10.31 16.70 10.37
CA GLU A 30 11.19 15.79 9.65
C GLU A 30 10.40 14.87 8.71
N SER A 31 9.28 14.33 9.18
CA SER A 31 8.40 13.48 8.38
C SER A 31 7.78 14.25 7.22
N VAL A 32 7.24 15.45 7.43
CA VAL A 32 6.70 16.29 6.34
C VAL A 32 7.78 16.52 5.29
N ARG A 33 8.97 16.96 5.70
CA ARG A 33 10.08 17.19 4.79
C ARG A 33 10.40 15.95 3.96
N PHE A 34 10.47 14.78 4.59
CA PHE A 34 10.70 13.52 3.89
C PHE A 34 9.60 13.23 2.86
N TYR A 35 8.33 13.27 3.27
CA TYR A 35 7.23 12.92 2.38
C TYR A 35 7.09 13.92 1.22
N GLU A 36 7.40 15.20 1.43
CA GLU A 36 7.43 16.21 0.36
C GLU A 36 8.65 16.06 -0.56
N GLU A 37 9.87 15.99 -0.02
CA GLU A 37 11.10 16.01 -0.82
C GLU A 37 11.40 14.65 -1.49
N VAL A 38 11.12 13.53 -0.82
CA VAL A 38 11.43 12.18 -1.31
C VAL A 38 10.27 11.60 -2.12
N LEU A 39 9.05 11.67 -1.57
CA LEU A 39 7.88 11.05 -2.17
C LEU A 39 6.98 12.03 -2.96
N GLY A 40 7.24 13.33 -2.90
CA GLY A 40 6.49 14.34 -3.65
C GLY A 40 5.07 14.57 -3.12
N PHE A 41 4.78 14.26 -1.86
CA PHE A 41 3.52 14.62 -1.24
C PHE A 41 3.41 16.14 -1.07
N VAL A 42 2.18 16.64 -0.87
CA VAL A 42 1.93 18.07 -0.63
C VAL A 42 1.19 18.23 0.69
N LEU A 43 1.66 19.14 1.55
CA LEU A 43 0.95 19.51 2.77
C LEU A 43 -0.42 20.13 2.47
N ILE A 44 -1.48 19.62 3.11
CA ILE A 44 -2.85 20.12 2.97
C ILE A 44 -3.39 20.72 4.28
N LYS A 45 -4.42 21.56 4.16
CA LYS A 45 -5.03 22.24 5.30
C LYS A 45 -5.64 21.23 6.29
N ARG A 46 -5.17 21.26 7.53
CA ARG A 46 -5.74 20.50 8.65
C ARG A 46 -6.94 21.23 9.26
N PRO A 47 -8.00 20.52 9.71
CA PRO A 47 -9.04 21.11 10.55
C PRO A 47 -8.45 21.74 11.81
N SER A 48 -8.89 22.96 12.13
CA SER A 48 -8.37 23.73 13.28
C SER A 48 -8.80 23.17 14.63
N SER A 49 -9.74 22.23 14.67
CA SER A 49 -10.23 21.58 15.90
C SER A 49 -9.26 20.57 16.50
N PHE A 50 -8.21 20.17 15.77
CA PHE A 50 -7.19 19.26 16.29
C PHE A 50 -6.14 20.01 17.12
N ASN A 51 -5.98 19.60 18.37
CA ASN A 51 -5.11 20.25 19.37
C ASN A 51 -3.78 19.50 19.62
N PHE A 52 -3.43 18.51 18.78
CA PHE A 52 -2.16 17.79 18.82
C PHE A 52 -1.23 18.21 17.68
N SER A 53 0.07 17.93 17.82
CA SER A 53 1.06 18.18 16.76
C SER A 53 0.91 17.12 15.65
N GLY A 54 0.64 17.54 14.42
CA GLY A 54 0.37 16.62 13.31
C GLY A 54 0.20 17.34 11.98
N ALA A 55 0.35 16.60 10.89
CA ALA A 55 0.26 17.12 9.53
C ALA A 55 -0.54 16.18 8.64
N TRP A 56 -1.25 16.74 7.66
CA TRP A 56 -1.95 15.98 6.62
C TRP A 56 -1.28 16.28 5.30
N LEU A 57 -0.86 15.25 4.59
CA LEU A 57 -0.32 15.36 3.24
C LEU A 57 -1.19 14.57 2.27
N PHE A 58 -1.19 14.98 1.01
CA PHE A 58 -1.95 14.30 -0.03
C PHE A 58 -1.20 14.31 -1.36
N ASN A 59 -1.15 13.15 -2.01
CA ASN A 59 -0.81 13.00 -3.42
C ASN A 59 -1.23 11.60 -3.90
N TYR A 60 -1.20 11.34 -5.20
CA TYR A 60 -1.45 10.03 -5.81
C TYR A 60 -2.82 9.41 -5.43
N GLY A 61 -3.79 10.24 -5.03
CA GLY A 61 -5.11 9.78 -4.60
C GLY A 61 -5.19 9.26 -3.16
N VAL A 62 -4.12 9.36 -2.37
CA VAL A 62 -4.06 8.88 -0.96
C VAL A 62 -3.55 9.97 -0.02
N GLY A 63 -4.12 10.03 1.18
CA GLY A 63 -3.63 10.88 2.27
C GLY A 63 -2.56 10.20 3.14
N ILE A 64 -1.64 10.98 3.69
CA ILE A 64 -0.77 10.58 4.80
C ILE A 64 -1.07 11.50 5.99
N HIS A 65 -1.53 10.90 7.09
CA HIS A 65 -1.75 11.60 8.35
C HIS A 65 -0.58 11.30 9.30
N LEU A 66 0.12 12.35 9.70
CA LEU A 66 1.21 12.29 10.66
C LEU A 66 0.72 12.77 12.02
N LEU A 67 0.99 11.98 13.06
CA LEU A 67 0.71 12.32 14.45
C LEU A 67 2.00 12.27 15.25
N GLU A 68 2.44 13.42 15.77
CA GLU A 68 3.61 13.48 16.63
C GLU A 68 3.31 12.82 17.97
N GLN A 69 4.24 12.02 18.49
CA GLN A 69 4.16 11.48 19.85
C GLN A 69 5.17 12.17 20.76
N SER A 70 4.72 12.52 21.95
CA SER A 70 5.55 13.14 22.99
C SER A 70 6.45 12.16 23.72
N SER A 71 6.09 10.86 23.73
CA SER A 71 6.87 9.78 24.34
C SER A 71 7.48 8.90 23.24
N VAL A 72 8.78 8.60 23.38
CA VAL A 72 9.50 7.74 22.43
C VAL A 72 9.10 6.26 22.60
N GLU A 73 8.61 5.91 23.79
CA GLU A 73 8.15 4.57 24.16
C GLU A 73 6.85 4.18 23.44
N GLU A 74 6.04 5.17 23.04
CA GLU A 74 4.79 4.97 22.30
C GLU A 74 5.01 4.72 20.80
N LEU A 75 6.24 4.92 20.32
CA LEU A 75 6.57 4.77 18.91
C LEU A 75 7.10 3.38 18.59
N PRO A 76 6.79 2.84 17.40
CA PRO A 76 7.44 1.64 16.91
C PRO A 76 8.96 1.78 16.97
N GLN A 77 9.63 0.72 17.41
CA GLN A 77 11.08 0.68 17.36
C GLN A 77 11.53 0.70 15.91
N LYS A 78 12.46 1.60 15.59
CA LYS A 78 13.07 1.67 14.25
C LYS A 78 13.81 0.36 14.00
N SER A 79 13.31 -0.44 13.07
CA SER A 79 14.08 -1.59 12.57
C SER A 79 15.38 -1.09 11.95
N LYS A 80 16.51 -1.70 12.34
CA LYS A 80 17.82 -1.35 11.80
C LYS A 80 18.05 -1.90 10.40
N SER A 81 17.33 -2.96 10.03
CA SER A 81 17.45 -3.65 8.75
C SER A 81 16.20 -3.45 7.92
N ILE A 82 16.37 -3.21 6.63
CA ILE A 82 15.25 -3.20 5.69
C ILE A 82 14.94 -4.64 5.34
N ASN A 83 13.74 -5.10 5.66
CA ASN A 83 13.25 -6.45 5.37
C ASN A 83 12.05 -6.35 4.42
N PRO A 84 12.19 -6.73 3.13
CA PRO A 84 11.10 -6.68 2.15
C PRO A 84 9.81 -7.43 2.53
N LYS A 85 9.83 -8.25 3.59
CA LYS A 85 8.68 -9.02 4.09
C LYS A 85 7.91 -8.35 5.22
N ASP A 86 8.38 -7.24 5.79
CA ASP A 86 7.61 -6.53 6.82
C ASP A 86 6.44 -5.74 6.20
N ASN A 87 5.53 -5.27 7.04
CA ASN A 87 4.42 -4.41 6.62
C ASN A 87 4.93 -3.11 6.00
N HIS A 88 4.35 -2.72 4.87
CA HIS A 88 4.74 -1.50 4.15
C HIS A 88 3.54 -0.87 3.45
N ILE A 89 3.72 0.40 3.10
CA ILE A 89 2.92 1.05 2.06
C ILE A 89 3.70 1.00 0.74
N SER A 90 3.00 0.80 -0.37
CA SER A 90 3.62 0.62 -1.69
C SER A 90 3.12 1.67 -2.68
N PHE A 91 4.04 2.22 -3.47
CA PHE A 91 3.71 3.15 -4.56
C PHE A 91 4.20 2.62 -5.91
N GLN A 92 3.35 2.80 -6.91
CA GLN A 92 3.70 2.54 -8.30
C GLN A 92 4.63 3.65 -8.82
N CYS A 93 5.65 3.28 -9.59
CA CYS A 93 6.47 4.21 -10.36
C CYS A 93 6.60 3.78 -11.83
N SER A 94 6.97 4.73 -12.68
CA SER A 94 7.25 4.49 -14.10
C SER A 94 8.70 4.11 -14.38
N ASP A 95 9.63 4.49 -13.50
CA ASP A 95 11.07 4.25 -13.67
C ASP A 95 11.74 3.97 -12.31
N VAL A 96 11.92 2.69 -12.01
CA VAL A 96 12.62 2.21 -10.80
C VAL A 96 14.10 2.61 -10.82
N GLY A 97 14.72 2.70 -12.01
CA GLY A 97 16.10 3.13 -12.14
C GLY A 97 16.30 4.58 -11.70
N LEU A 98 15.39 5.48 -12.05
CA LEU A 98 15.39 6.86 -11.58
C LEU A 98 15.17 6.95 -10.07
N VAL A 99 14.27 6.15 -9.50
CA VAL A 99 14.04 6.08 -8.05
C VAL A 99 15.33 5.71 -7.32
N LYS A 100 16.02 4.65 -7.77
CA LYS A 100 17.29 4.22 -7.16
C LYS A 100 18.35 5.34 -7.20
N ARG A 101 18.55 5.99 -8.34
CA ARG A 101 19.52 7.09 -8.47
C ARG A 101 19.23 8.23 -7.51
N LYS A 102 17.96 8.66 -7.39
CA LYS A 102 17.58 9.72 -6.44
C LYS A 102 17.84 9.31 -4.99
N LEU A 103 17.51 8.07 -4.61
CA LEU A 103 17.81 7.57 -3.26
C LEU A 103 19.32 7.55 -2.97
N GLU A 104 20.14 7.16 -3.96
CA GLU A 104 21.60 7.19 -3.86
C GLU A 104 22.14 8.62 -3.70
N GLU A 105 21.64 9.57 -4.50
CA GLU A 105 22.01 10.99 -4.42
C GLU A 105 21.66 11.59 -3.04
N MET A 106 20.57 11.13 -2.42
CA MET A 106 20.15 11.52 -1.08
C MET A 106 20.88 10.77 0.04
N GLY A 107 21.77 9.82 -0.30
CA GLY A 107 22.49 8.99 0.67
C GLY A 107 21.60 8.01 1.44
N MET A 108 20.44 7.67 0.90
CA MET A 108 19.45 6.81 1.56
C MET A 108 19.79 5.33 1.38
N LYS A 109 19.62 4.57 2.46
CA LYS A 109 19.73 3.10 2.42
C LYS A 109 18.45 2.53 1.82
N TYR A 110 18.60 1.62 0.88
CA TYR A 110 17.51 0.86 0.28
C TYR A 110 17.94 -0.58 -0.02
N VAL A 111 16.98 -1.47 -0.19
CA VAL A 111 17.19 -2.82 -0.74
C VAL A 111 16.28 -3.03 -1.94
N THR A 112 16.64 -3.94 -2.82
CA THR A 112 15.85 -4.26 -4.01
C THR A 112 15.41 -5.71 -4.03
N ALA A 113 14.25 -5.97 -4.59
CA ALA A 113 13.80 -7.31 -4.95
C ALA A 113 13.31 -7.33 -6.39
N VAL A 114 13.28 -8.53 -6.96
CA VAL A 114 12.73 -8.78 -8.29
C VAL A 114 11.77 -9.95 -8.17
N VAL A 115 10.56 -9.77 -8.67
CA VAL A 115 9.59 -10.85 -8.85
C VAL A 115 9.46 -11.10 -10.35
N GLU A 116 9.62 -12.36 -10.75
CA GLU A 116 9.44 -12.77 -12.14
C GLU A 116 8.43 -13.92 -12.20
N GLU A 117 7.30 -13.68 -12.88
CA GLU A 117 6.25 -14.67 -13.06
C GLU A 117 5.62 -14.51 -14.45
N GLY A 118 5.48 -15.61 -15.19
CA GLY A 118 4.83 -15.61 -16.50
C GLY A 118 5.53 -14.74 -17.55
N GLY A 119 6.86 -14.57 -17.44
CA GLY A 119 7.65 -13.69 -18.33
C GLY A 119 7.50 -12.20 -18.02
N ILE A 120 6.82 -11.85 -16.93
CA ILE A 120 6.71 -10.48 -16.47
C ILE A 120 7.63 -10.27 -15.27
N LYS A 121 8.41 -9.18 -15.32
CA LYS A 121 9.36 -8.80 -14.29
C LYS A 121 8.86 -7.55 -13.56
N VAL A 122 8.80 -7.62 -12.23
CA VAL A 122 8.51 -6.49 -11.34
C VAL A 122 9.76 -6.21 -10.51
N ASP A 123 10.29 -5.00 -10.65
CA ASP A 123 11.38 -4.50 -9.82
C ASP A 123 10.79 -3.73 -8.64
N GLN A 124 11.30 -4.02 -7.45
CA GLN A 124 10.84 -3.44 -6.19
C GLN A 124 12.02 -2.79 -5.46
N VAL A 125 11.79 -1.64 -4.83
CA VAL A 125 12.77 -0.91 -4.01
C VAL A 125 12.14 -0.63 -2.65
N PHE A 126 12.81 -1.04 -1.58
CA PHE A 126 12.34 -0.87 -0.21
C PHE A 126 13.29 0.02 0.57
N PHE A 127 12.74 0.95 1.35
CA PHE A 127 13.48 1.82 2.25
C PHE A 127 12.59 2.24 3.42
N HIS A 128 13.19 2.91 4.40
CA HIS A 128 12.46 3.43 5.55
C HIS A 128 12.23 4.93 5.42
N ASP A 129 11.11 5.39 5.96
CA ASP A 129 10.92 6.79 6.31
C ASP A 129 11.76 7.18 7.56
N PRO A 130 11.74 8.44 8.00
CA PRO A 130 12.53 8.89 9.14
C PRO A 130 12.23 8.10 10.42
N ASP A 131 11.02 7.56 10.57
CA ASP A 131 10.55 6.85 11.75
C ASP A 131 10.62 5.32 11.65
N GLY A 132 11.13 4.79 10.54
CA GLY A 132 11.34 3.36 10.33
C GLY A 132 10.17 2.64 9.66
N TYR A 133 9.14 3.35 9.20
CA TYR A 133 8.07 2.73 8.43
C TYR A 133 8.59 2.35 7.06
N MET A 134 8.28 1.12 6.62
CA MET A 134 8.75 0.63 5.35
C MET A 134 7.89 1.16 4.20
N ILE A 135 8.57 1.63 3.17
CA ILE A 135 8.02 2.10 1.91
C ILE A 135 8.57 1.21 0.81
N GLU A 136 7.67 0.70 -0.02
CA GLU A 136 7.98 0.03 -1.26
C GLU A 136 7.70 0.96 -2.45
N ILE A 137 8.59 0.95 -3.44
CA ILE A 137 8.34 1.49 -4.77
C ILE A 137 8.47 0.34 -5.78
N CYS A 138 7.45 0.13 -6.62
CA CYS A 138 7.47 -0.91 -7.65
C CYS A 138 6.98 -0.42 -9.01
N ASN A 139 7.32 -1.15 -10.08
CA ASN A 139 6.77 -0.94 -11.42
C ASN A 139 5.61 -1.91 -11.76
N CYS A 140 4.84 -2.30 -10.74
CA CYS A 140 3.78 -3.31 -10.77
C CYS A 140 2.65 -3.11 -11.82
N GLU A 141 2.31 -1.90 -12.23
CA GLU A 141 1.25 -1.68 -13.23
C GLU A 141 1.65 -2.10 -14.66
N ASN A 142 2.93 -2.38 -14.92
CA ASN A 142 3.31 -3.09 -16.14
C ASN A 142 2.85 -4.55 -16.15
N SER A 143 2.35 -5.10 -15.03
CA SER A 143 2.20 -6.56 -14.85
C SER A 143 0.93 -7.04 -14.12
N LEU A 144 0.52 -6.37 -13.03
CA LEU A 144 -0.47 -6.90 -12.09
C LEU A 144 -1.93 -6.72 -12.53
N LEU A 145 -2.22 -5.74 -13.41
CA LEU A 145 -3.55 -5.65 -14.01
C LEU A 145 -3.87 -6.93 -14.78
N PHE A 146 -2.92 -7.58 -15.44
CA PHE A 146 -3.17 -8.83 -16.16
C PHE A 146 -3.46 -10.00 -15.21
N LEU A 147 -2.65 -10.18 -14.16
CA LEU A 147 -2.78 -11.31 -13.23
C LEU A 147 -4.01 -11.18 -12.33
N CYS A 148 -4.26 -9.98 -11.80
CA CYS A 148 -5.41 -9.71 -10.94
C CYS A 148 -6.72 -9.76 -11.75
N LEU A 149 -6.74 -9.25 -12.99
CA LEU A 149 -7.89 -9.39 -13.88
C LEU A 149 -8.13 -10.86 -14.25
N LEU A 150 -7.09 -11.67 -14.50
CA LEU A 150 -7.24 -13.13 -14.73
C LEU A 150 -7.86 -13.85 -13.51
N VAL A 151 -7.40 -13.54 -12.31
CA VAL A 151 -7.96 -14.12 -11.07
C VAL A 151 -9.41 -13.67 -10.86
N LEU A 152 -9.71 -12.38 -11.00
CA LEU A 152 -11.06 -11.84 -10.86
C LEU A 152 -12.01 -12.37 -11.95
N LEU A 153 -11.56 -12.49 -13.20
CA LEU A 153 -12.33 -13.10 -14.30
C LEU A 153 -12.60 -14.58 -14.03
N ASN A 154 -11.63 -15.32 -13.49
CA ASN A 154 -11.83 -16.72 -13.09
C ASN A 154 -12.82 -16.85 -11.92
N GLN A 155 -12.76 -15.97 -10.91
CA GLN A 155 -13.74 -15.96 -9.83
C GLN A 155 -15.15 -15.59 -10.33
N ARG A 156 -15.26 -14.67 -11.29
CA ARG A 156 -16.55 -14.28 -11.91
C ARG A 156 -17.12 -15.40 -12.77
N ARG A 157 -16.30 -16.12 -13.54
CA ARG A 157 -16.72 -17.33 -14.29
C ARG A 157 -17.28 -18.41 -13.36
N ARG A 158 -16.60 -18.71 -12.25
CA ARG A 158 -17.07 -19.69 -11.25
C ARG A 158 -18.43 -19.32 -10.64
N ARG A 159 -18.67 -18.02 -10.38
CA ARG A 159 -19.97 -17.52 -9.88
C ARG A 159 -21.09 -17.63 -10.92
N VAL A 160 -20.79 -17.40 -12.21
CA VAL A 160 -21.78 -17.54 -13.30
C VAL A 160 -22.15 -19.00 -13.53
N THR A 161 -21.17 -19.93 -13.53
CA THR A 161 -21.45 -21.36 -13.64
C THR A 161 -22.25 -21.90 -12.44
N ALA A 162 -21.94 -21.45 -11.21
CA ALA A 162 -22.72 -21.82 -10.02
C ALA A 162 -24.17 -21.33 -10.08
N ARG A 163 -24.41 -20.09 -10.53
CA ARG A 163 -25.78 -19.57 -10.74
C ARG A 163 -26.54 -20.30 -11.84
N ARG A 164 -25.86 -20.71 -12.93
CA ARG A 164 -26.49 -21.45 -14.03
C ARG A 164 -26.92 -22.86 -13.61
N MET A 165 -26.07 -23.57 -12.87
CA MET A 165 -26.41 -24.88 -12.29
C MET A 165 -27.58 -24.80 -11.30
N HIS A 166 -27.70 -23.69 -10.55
CA HIS A 166 -28.80 -23.45 -9.63
C HIS A 166 -30.13 -23.05 -10.33
N MET A 167 -30.08 -22.51 -11.55
CA MET A 167 -31.27 -22.21 -12.35
C MET A 167 -31.76 -23.42 -13.15
N ASP A 168 -30.87 -24.28 -13.64
CA ASP A 168 -31.26 -25.48 -14.40
C ASP A 168 -31.85 -26.60 -13.53
N SER A 169 -31.63 -26.57 -12.21
CA SER A 169 -32.32 -27.44 -11.24
C SER A 169 -33.77 -27.00 -10.93
N TRP A 170 -34.20 -25.85 -11.46
CA TRP A 170 -35.53 -25.26 -11.28
C TRP A 170 -36.28 -25.14 -12.61
N ARG A 171 -36.08 -26.08 -13.54
CA ARG A 171 -36.97 -26.24 -14.70
C ARG A 171 -38.03 -27.30 -14.36
N PRO A 172 -39.33 -26.95 -14.33
CA PRO A 172 -40.38 -27.95 -14.17
C PRO A 172 -40.38 -28.88 -15.39
N ARG A 173 -40.64 -30.18 -15.15
CA ARG A 173 -40.86 -31.17 -16.22
C ARG A 173 -42.18 -30.92 -16.93
#